data_AF-A0A7S3C9X6-F1
#
_entry.id   AF-A0A7S3C9X6-F1
#
_cell.length_a   1.000
_cell.length_b   1.000
_cell.length_c   1.000
_cell.angle_alpha   90.00
_cell.angle_beta   90.00
_cell.angle_gamma   90.00
#
_symmetry.space_group_name_H-M   'P 1'
#
loop_
_entity.id
_entity.type
_entity.pdbx_description
1 polymer ?
#
loop_
_entity_poly.entity_id
_entity_poly.type
_entity_poly.pdbx_seq_one_letter_code
_entity_poly.pdbx_strand_id
1 'polypeptide(L)'
;EGGSLSADQKREGEEGRDYGMRRVFVLGMALGLAMATLASCSRGRDVSGSVFSHGALNEFNLQVTPSDLDWLNHHELEERYIPGNVSFVNFNRPSGGTLTGAVGAELYKNVGIRYKGSKGSLEFCFSNATGNAGSNKYNKRLCKKLSLKISFDKYDDEGRFYDMKKINLHGMMNDPSMMRECLAYGLYRRMGVPVPRCAHAKVFVNGEYQGLYAAVEYVGSRFLEHNFGEKEGVLFKEKWPGISEEANEAEYFLAGVRNRKSKTTKKDVKPILKFSQKIWDAQDPEEVGKLFQKHWNTDTVLNTLVVASVIDDWDSFFTFFPKDPNREVGWARKPPKRFNHNFYIYQDMGEMLNLIQWDTGK
;
A
#
# COMPACT_ATOMS: atom_id res chain seq x y z
N GLU A 1 21.35 25.86 -58.82
CA GLU A 1 21.72 26.82 -57.77
C GLU A 1 21.25 26.27 -56.43
N GLY A 2 22.21 25.88 -55.59
CA GLY A 2 21.94 25.40 -54.23
C GLY A 2 21.79 26.58 -53.30
N GLY A 3 20.58 26.81 -52.78
CA GLY A 3 20.34 27.78 -51.71
C GLY A 3 20.42 27.10 -50.36
N SER A 4 21.47 27.36 -49.59
CA SER A 4 21.56 26.98 -48.19
C SER A 4 20.59 27.84 -47.35
N LEU A 5 19.64 27.19 -46.67
CA LEU A 5 18.83 27.83 -45.63
C LEU A 5 19.76 28.37 -44.52
N SER A 6 19.55 29.61 -44.11
CA SER A 6 20.33 30.24 -43.04
C SER A 6 20.03 29.59 -41.69
N ALA A 7 21.02 29.63 -40.78
CA ALA A 7 20.95 29.00 -39.46
C ALA A 7 19.77 29.50 -38.59
N ASP A 8 19.22 30.69 -38.89
CA ASP A 8 18.10 31.27 -38.15
C ASP A 8 16.75 30.62 -38.51
N GLN A 9 16.52 30.22 -39.76
CA GLN A 9 15.29 29.52 -40.16
C GLN A 9 15.20 28.08 -39.62
N LYS A 10 16.33 27.48 -39.23
CA LYS A 10 16.34 26.17 -38.52
C LYS A 10 16.00 26.31 -37.03
N ARG A 11 16.32 27.43 -36.38
CA ARG A 11 16.03 27.65 -34.95
C ARG A 11 14.55 27.93 -34.68
N GLU A 12 13.88 28.70 -35.54
CA GLU A 12 12.43 28.98 -35.37
C GLU A 12 11.56 27.72 -35.54
N GLY A 13 11.99 26.76 -36.37
CA GLY A 13 11.31 25.48 -36.56
C GLY A 13 11.45 24.48 -35.39
N GLU A 14 12.51 24.60 -34.59
CA GLU A 14 12.74 23.76 -33.40
C GLU A 14 12.02 24.32 -32.15
N GLU A 15 12.01 25.64 -31.96
CA GLU A 15 11.23 26.27 -30.87
C GLU A 15 9.72 26.06 -31.05
N GLY A 16 9.20 26.16 -32.29
CA GLY A 16 7.77 25.92 -32.57
C GLY A 16 7.32 24.48 -32.29
N ARG A 17 8.20 23.48 -32.43
CA ARG A 17 7.91 22.08 -32.08
C ARG A 17 7.94 21.83 -30.57
N ASP A 18 8.86 22.46 -29.84
CA ASP A 18 8.94 22.31 -28.38
C ASP A 18 7.71 22.95 -27.68
N TYR A 19 7.23 24.10 -28.17
CA TYR A 19 5.99 24.71 -27.67
C TYR A 19 4.73 23.89 -28.00
N GLY A 20 4.67 23.26 -29.18
CA GLY A 20 3.57 22.36 -29.56
C GLY A 20 3.53 21.09 -28.70
N MET A 21 4.70 20.49 -28.43
CA MET A 21 4.81 19.26 -27.66
C MET A 21 4.54 19.49 -26.16
N ARG A 22 4.97 20.64 -25.61
CA ARG A 22 4.60 21.06 -24.24
C ARG A 22 3.10 21.31 -24.06
N ARG A 23 2.42 21.90 -25.06
CA ARG A 23 0.96 22.08 -25.01
C ARG A 23 0.20 20.76 -25.08
N VAL A 24 0.66 19.79 -25.87
CA VAL A 24 0.05 18.45 -25.94
C VAL A 24 0.27 17.68 -24.62
N PHE A 25 1.45 17.80 -24.00
CA PHE A 25 1.72 17.19 -22.69
C PHE A 25 0.86 17.79 -21.56
N VAL A 26 0.73 19.12 -21.53
CA VAL A 26 -0.07 19.83 -20.52
C VAL A 26 -1.58 19.59 -20.73
N LEU A 27 -2.07 19.54 -21.97
CA LEU A 27 -3.46 19.16 -22.26
C LEU A 27 -3.71 17.67 -21.95
N GLY A 28 -2.75 16.78 -22.21
CA GLY A 28 -2.85 15.36 -21.88
C GLY A 28 -2.93 15.11 -20.37
N MET A 29 -2.13 15.83 -19.57
CA MET A 29 -2.23 15.83 -18.11
C MET A 29 -3.55 16.42 -17.62
N ALA A 30 -4.02 17.52 -18.22
CA ALA A 30 -5.28 18.15 -17.84
C ALA A 30 -6.50 17.28 -18.18
N LEU A 31 -6.51 16.60 -19.33
CA LEU A 31 -7.56 15.63 -19.69
C LEU A 31 -7.49 14.36 -18.83
N GLY A 32 -6.29 13.89 -18.48
CA GLY A 32 -6.11 12.77 -17.56
C GLY A 32 -6.61 13.08 -16.15
N LEU A 33 -6.33 14.29 -15.64
CA LEU A 33 -6.89 14.78 -14.38
C LEU A 33 -8.41 14.93 -14.46
N ALA A 34 -8.94 15.48 -15.55
CA ALA A 34 -10.37 15.70 -15.74
C ALA A 34 -11.17 14.38 -15.81
N MET A 35 -10.65 13.37 -16.51
CA MET A 35 -11.22 12.01 -16.57
C MET A 35 -11.16 11.31 -15.20
N ALA A 36 -10.07 11.46 -14.45
CA ALA A 36 -9.98 10.93 -13.08
C ALA A 36 -10.97 11.61 -12.12
N THR A 37 -11.21 12.92 -12.26
CA THR A 37 -12.24 13.63 -11.48
C THR A 37 -13.68 13.28 -11.88
N LEU A 38 -13.94 12.97 -13.16
CA LEU A 38 -15.28 12.61 -13.63
C LEU A 38 -15.66 11.16 -13.30
N ALA A 39 -14.70 10.23 -13.33
CA ALA A 39 -14.92 8.85 -12.85
C ALA A 39 -15.26 8.77 -11.35
N SER A 40 -14.89 9.79 -10.57
CA SER A 40 -15.25 9.94 -9.16
C SER A 40 -16.68 10.45 -8.94
N CYS A 41 -17.36 10.99 -9.96
CA CYS A 41 -18.61 11.72 -9.77
C CYS A 41 -19.88 10.84 -9.83
N SER A 42 -19.78 9.60 -10.31
CA SER A 42 -20.91 8.64 -10.37
C SER A 42 -20.79 7.45 -9.42
N ARG A 43 -19.75 7.39 -8.59
CA ARG A 43 -19.61 6.38 -7.52
C ARG A 43 -20.24 6.95 -6.25
N GLY A 44 -21.03 6.13 -5.54
CA GLY A 44 -21.69 6.54 -4.30
C GLY A 44 -20.73 7.30 -3.37
N ARG A 45 -21.24 8.35 -2.71
CA ARG A 45 -20.45 9.33 -1.94
C ARG A 45 -19.42 8.59 -1.07
N ASP A 46 -18.12 8.73 -1.36
CA ASP A 46 -17.05 8.13 -0.56
C ASP A 46 -17.06 8.75 0.84
N VAL A 47 -17.72 8.08 1.78
CA VAL A 47 -17.81 8.54 3.17
C VAL A 47 -16.46 8.52 3.87
N SER A 48 -15.53 7.67 3.42
CA SER A 48 -14.23 7.44 4.06
C SER A 48 -13.21 8.54 3.80
N GLY A 49 -13.44 9.43 2.83
CA GLY A 49 -12.56 10.57 2.58
C GLY A 49 -12.30 11.44 3.82
N SER A 50 -13.29 11.59 4.70
CA SER A 50 -13.15 12.33 5.96
C SER A 50 -12.18 11.69 6.96
N VAL A 51 -12.00 10.36 6.93
CA VAL A 51 -11.03 9.65 7.78
C VAL A 51 -9.60 10.06 7.43
N PHE A 52 -9.35 10.29 6.13
CA PHE A 52 -8.03 10.58 5.57
C PHE A 52 -7.84 12.06 5.21
N SER A 53 -8.63 12.94 5.81
CA SER A 53 -8.44 14.39 5.69
C SER A 53 -7.35 14.87 6.64
N HIS A 54 -6.52 15.80 6.17
CA HIS A 54 -5.49 16.46 6.97
C HIS A 54 -5.99 17.72 7.71
N GLY A 55 -7.28 18.06 7.60
CA GLY A 55 -7.85 19.27 8.21
C GLY A 55 -7.89 19.27 9.74
N ALA A 56 -8.02 18.09 10.35
CA ALA A 56 -7.99 17.90 11.79
C ALA A 56 -7.49 16.48 12.15
N LEU A 57 -6.94 16.31 13.34
CA LEU A 57 -6.50 15.01 13.84
C LEU A 57 -7.67 14.22 14.40
N ASN A 58 -8.13 13.21 13.65
CA ASN A 58 -9.11 12.25 14.13
C ASN A 58 -8.57 11.44 15.32
N GLU A 59 -9.47 10.88 16.14
CA GLU A 59 -9.09 10.12 17.34
C GLU A 59 -9.60 8.69 17.28
N PHE A 60 -8.70 7.72 17.51
CA PHE A 60 -9.01 6.31 17.69
C PHE A 60 -8.86 5.94 19.16
N ASN A 61 -9.97 5.66 19.84
CA ASN A 61 -9.98 5.23 21.23
C ASN A 61 -10.26 3.74 21.30
N LEU A 62 -9.22 2.94 21.53
CA LEU A 62 -9.29 1.49 21.62
C LEU A 62 -9.63 1.07 23.05
N GLN A 63 -10.62 0.21 23.19
CA GLN A 63 -11.06 -0.35 24.47
C GLN A 63 -10.86 -1.85 24.43
N VAL A 64 -10.04 -2.36 25.34
CA VAL A 64 -9.57 -3.74 25.39
C VAL A 64 -9.57 -4.21 26.84
N THR A 65 -9.91 -5.47 27.11
CA THR A 65 -9.84 -6.00 28.48
C THR A 65 -8.39 -5.99 28.96
N PRO A 66 -8.12 -5.80 30.27
CA PRO A 66 -6.75 -5.85 30.79
C PRO A 66 -6.03 -7.17 30.46
N SER A 67 -6.74 -8.31 30.50
CA SER A 67 -6.18 -9.61 30.14
C SER A 67 -5.82 -9.74 28.67
N ASP A 68 -6.65 -9.23 27.77
CA ASP A 68 -6.35 -9.27 26.33
C ASP A 68 -5.19 -8.33 25.98
N LEU A 69 -5.13 -7.16 26.61
CA LEU A 69 -4.04 -6.21 26.42
C LEU A 69 -2.71 -6.77 26.95
N ASP A 70 -2.74 -7.40 28.12
CA ASP A 70 -1.57 -8.10 28.67
C ASP A 70 -1.10 -9.22 27.74
N TRP A 71 -2.04 -10.05 27.26
CA TRP A 71 -1.73 -11.09 26.28
C TRP A 71 -1.10 -10.50 25.02
N LEU A 72 -1.70 -9.46 24.45
CA LEU A 72 -1.19 -8.81 23.24
C LEU A 72 0.22 -8.24 23.45
N ASN A 73 0.53 -7.76 24.65
CA ASN A 73 1.85 -7.21 25.01
C ASN A 73 2.94 -8.26 25.30
N HIS A 74 2.60 -9.55 25.27
CA HIS A 74 3.56 -10.65 25.34
C HIS A 74 3.59 -11.52 24.07
N HIS A 75 2.71 -11.24 23.11
CA HIS A 75 2.54 -12.00 21.86
C HIS A 75 2.56 -11.08 20.63
N GLU A 76 3.34 -10.00 20.68
CA GLU A 76 3.34 -8.95 19.65
C GLU A 76 3.70 -9.47 18.26
N LEU A 77 4.60 -10.46 18.19
CA LEU A 77 5.10 -11.05 16.96
C LEU A 77 4.17 -12.10 16.34
N GLU A 78 3.09 -12.52 17.02
CA GLU A 78 2.21 -13.60 16.53
C GLU A 78 1.21 -13.13 15.46
N GLU A 79 1.07 -11.83 15.23
CA GLU A 79 0.08 -11.25 14.31
C GLU A 79 -1.38 -11.70 14.59
N ARG A 80 -1.70 -12.05 15.84
CA ARG A 80 -3.04 -12.49 16.24
C ARG A 80 -3.90 -11.35 16.75
N TYR A 81 -5.19 -11.42 16.42
CA TYR A 81 -6.18 -10.47 16.88
C TYR A 81 -6.70 -10.85 18.26
N ILE A 82 -6.83 -9.83 19.11
CA ILE A 82 -7.64 -9.85 20.32
C ILE A 82 -8.96 -9.09 20.07
N PRO A 83 -10.04 -9.40 20.80
CA PRO A 83 -11.28 -8.65 20.74
C PRO A 83 -11.15 -7.28 21.44
N GLY A 84 -11.92 -6.31 20.96
CA GLY A 84 -12.06 -5.01 21.60
C GLY A 84 -13.11 -4.14 20.93
N ASN A 85 -13.20 -2.89 21.36
CA ASN A 85 -14.06 -1.87 20.75
C ASN A 85 -13.21 -0.67 20.31
N VAL A 86 -13.69 0.08 19.32
CA VAL A 86 -13.10 1.35 18.89
C VAL A 86 -14.14 2.43 18.99
N SER A 87 -13.87 3.49 19.75
CA SER A 87 -14.63 4.75 19.63
C SER A 87 -13.84 5.71 18.74
N PHE A 88 -14.41 6.08 17.60
CA PHE A 88 -13.76 6.96 16.62
C PHE A 88 -14.39 8.35 16.64
N VAL A 89 -13.57 9.38 16.78
CA VAL A 89 -14.01 10.78 16.69
C VAL A 89 -13.51 11.36 15.38
N ASN A 90 -14.45 11.73 14.50
CA ASN A 90 -14.16 12.31 13.20
C ASN A 90 -14.33 13.83 13.23
N PHE A 91 -13.23 14.56 13.33
CA PHE A 91 -13.23 16.02 13.34
C PHE A 91 -13.30 16.63 11.93
N ASN A 92 -13.23 15.80 10.90
CA ASN A 92 -13.22 16.22 9.50
C ASN A 92 -14.58 16.03 8.81
N ARG A 93 -15.66 15.77 9.57
CA ARG A 93 -17.00 15.58 9.01
C ARG A 93 -17.54 16.94 8.49
N PRO A 94 -18.07 17.01 7.25
CA PRO A 94 -18.66 18.25 6.74
C PRO A 94 -19.79 18.73 7.66
N SER A 95 -19.76 20.02 8.00
CA SER A 95 -20.71 20.72 8.86
C SER A 95 -22.11 20.78 8.22
N GLY A 96 -22.87 19.69 8.36
CA GLY A 96 -24.31 19.62 8.13
C GLY A 96 -25.08 19.10 9.35
N GLY A 97 -24.40 18.88 10.48
CA GLY A 97 -24.99 18.51 11.75
C GLY A 97 -24.30 19.28 12.87
N THR A 98 -25.10 19.82 13.78
CA THR A 98 -24.68 20.64 14.92
C THR A 98 -23.53 19.99 15.68
N LEU A 99 -22.39 20.69 15.75
CA LEU A 99 -21.27 20.34 16.62
C LEU A 99 -21.53 20.90 18.02
N THR A 100 -21.73 20.02 18.99
CA THR A 100 -21.51 20.32 20.41
C THR A 100 -20.33 19.47 20.86
N GLY A 101 -19.30 20.10 21.44
CA GLY A 101 -18.05 19.45 21.84
C GLY A 101 -18.22 18.13 22.62
N ALA A 102 -17.24 17.24 22.51
CA ALA A 102 -17.12 15.94 23.18
C ALA A 102 -18.34 14.99 23.12
N VAL A 103 -19.31 15.22 22.24
CA VAL A 103 -20.43 14.32 21.90
C VAL A 103 -20.30 13.99 20.41
N GLY A 104 -20.09 12.72 20.04
CA GLY A 104 -19.95 12.35 18.61
C GLY A 104 -18.96 11.23 18.27
N ALA A 105 -18.49 10.45 19.25
CA ALA A 105 -17.69 9.27 18.97
C ALA A 105 -18.58 8.15 18.39
N GLU A 106 -18.21 7.62 17.23
CA GLU A 106 -18.85 6.43 16.66
C GLU A 106 -18.24 5.18 17.30
N LEU A 107 -19.08 4.35 17.92
CA LEU A 107 -18.65 3.12 18.58
C LEU A 107 -18.75 1.92 17.63
N TYR A 108 -17.61 1.27 17.39
CA TYR A 108 -17.47 0.02 16.67
C TYR A 108 -17.17 -1.09 17.67
N LYS A 109 -18.11 -2.01 17.84
CA LYS A 109 -18.00 -3.13 18.80
C LYS A 109 -17.38 -4.35 18.14
N ASN A 110 -16.81 -5.25 18.96
CA ASN A 110 -16.33 -6.57 18.52
C ASN A 110 -15.32 -6.51 17.37
N VAL A 111 -14.40 -5.56 17.41
CA VAL A 111 -13.33 -5.44 16.42
C VAL A 111 -12.13 -6.32 16.81
N GLY A 112 -11.36 -6.73 15.81
CA GLY A 112 -10.05 -7.33 16.01
C GLY A 112 -8.97 -6.27 16.11
N ILE A 113 -8.18 -6.29 17.17
CA ILE A 113 -7.01 -5.42 17.36
C ILE A 113 -5.75 -6.28 17.43
N ARG A 114 -4.69 -5.88 16.73
CA ARG A 114 -3.37 -6.52 16.84
C ARG A 114 -2.23 -5.56 16.54
N TYR A 115 -1.02 -5.93 16.95
CA TYR A 115 0.19 -5.30 16.42
C TYR A 115 0.41 -5.65 14.95
N LYS A 116 1.05 -4.71 14.24
CA LYS A 116 1.34 -4.78 12.81
C LYS A 116 2.83 -4.57 12.55
N GLY A 117 3.32 -5.38 11.63
CA GLY A 117 4.65 -5.28 11.04
C GLY A 117 5.22 -6.67 10.90
N SER A 118 6.45 -6.74 10.41
CA SER A 118 7.22 -7.97 10.20
C SER A 118 8.70 -7.63 10.38
N LYS A 119 9.59 -8.42 9.75
CA LYS A 119 10.96 -8.01 9.45
C LYS A 119 11.06 -6.56 8.96
N GLY A 120 12.06 -5.84 9.46
CA GLY A 120 12.33 -4.44 9.11
C GLY A 120 11.44 -3.40 9.80
N SER A 121 10.42 -3.81 10.56
CA SER A 121 9.55 -2.89 11.30
C SER A 121 9.27 -3.38 12.72
N LEU A 122 8.40 -4.38 12.87
CA LEU A 122 7.99 -4.89 14.18
C LEU A 122 9.09 -5.74 14.81
N GLU A 123 9.73 -6.64 14.05
CA GLU A 123 10.79 -7.51 14.60
C GLU A 123 12.00 -6.72 15.13
N PHE A 124 12.31 -5.56 14.53
CA PHE A 124 13.42 -4.68 14.97
C PHE A 124 13.11 -3.93 16.27
N CYS A 125 11.88 -4.02 16.75
CA CYS A 125 11.49 -3.48 18.05
C CYS A 125 11.81 -4.42 19.21
N PHE A 126 12.59 -5.48 19.01
CA PHE A 126 12.86 -6.50 20.02
C PHE A 126 14.35 -6.86 20.08
N SER A 127 14.87 -7.11 21.28
CA SER A 127 16.29 -7.49 21.47
C SER A 127 16.62 -8.86 20.90
N ASN A 128 15.62 -9.73 20.73
CA ASN A 128 15.77 -10.99 20.03
C ASN A 128 14.55 -11.24 19.12
N ALA A 129 14.76 -11.08 17.81
CA ALA A 129 13.73 -11.28 16.78
C ALA A 129 13.51 -12.77 16.41
N THR A 130 14.27 -13.71 16.99
CA THR A 130 14.19 -15.13 16.65
C THR A 130 13.21 -15.87 17.57
N GLY A 131 11.92 -15.80 17.25
CA GLY A 131 10.88 -16.58 17.93
C GLY A 131 9.50 -15.94 17.87
N ASN A 132 8.45 -16.76 17.90
CA ASN A 132 7.06 -16.31 17.89
C ASN A 132 6.62 -15.62 19.21
N ALA A 133 7.50 -15.52 20.21
CA ALA A 133 7.18 -14.90 21.48
C ALA A 133 7.54 -13.41 21.45
N GLY A 134 6.59 -12.57 21.85
CA GLY A 134 6.78 -11.14 21.98
C GLY A 134 7.62 -10.76 23.20
N SER A 135 7.29 -9.65 23.86
CA SER A 135 8.08 -9.16 25.00
C SER A 135 8.07 -10.15 26.17
N ASN A 136 9.23 -10.43 26.75
CA ASN A 136 9.36 -11.21 27.98
C ASN A 136 10.73 -10.96 28.65
N LYS A 137 11.03 -11.66 29.74
CA LYS A 137 12.31 -11.51 30.49
C LYS A 137 13.59 -11.71 29.65
N TYR A 138 13.51 -12.40 28.52
CA TYR A 138 14.63 -12.68 27.61
C TYR A 138 14.51 -11.95 26.26
N ASN A 139 13.37 -11.29 26.01
CA ASN A 139 13.12 -10.55 24.78
C ASN A 139 12.54 -9.16 25.11
N LYS A 140 13.40 -8.14 25.13
CA LYS A 140 13.01 -6.79 25.54
C LYS A 140 12.44 -6.00 24.37
N ARG A 141 11.28 -5.36 24.56
CA ARG A 141 10.78 -4.33 23.64
C ARG A 141 11.69 -3.11 23.65
N LEU A 142 12.20 -2.75 22.48
CA LEU A 142 13.05 -1.59 22.23
C LEU A 142 12.24 -0.37 21.75
N CYS A 143 11.21 -0.61 20.94
CA CYS A 143 10.33 0.47 20.49
C CYS A 143 9.33 0.84 21.57
N LYS A 144 9.19 2.14 21.84
CA LYS A 144 8.19 2.68 22.76
C LYS A 144 6.76 2.54 22.25
N LYS A 145 6.59 2.42 20.94
CA LYS A 145 5.29 2.47 20.26
C LYS A 145 5.33 1.55 19.06
N LEU A 146 4.29 0.73 18.92
CA LEU A 146 4.16 -0.26 17.85
C LEU A 146 2.98 0.11 16.95
N SER A 147 3.10 -0.21 15.67
CA SER A 147 2.00 -0.06 14.71
C SER A 147 0.87 -1.05 15.04
N LEU A 148 -0.37 -0.65 14.78
CA LEU A 148 -1.56 -1.43 15.03
C LEU A 148 -2.30 -1.71 13.71
N LYS A 149 -3.07 -2.80 13.70
CA LYS A 149 -4.08 -3.06 12.68
C LYS A 149 -5.40 -3.36 13.36
N ILE A 150 -6.44 -2.68 12.90
CA ILE A 150 -7.82 -2.87 13.36
C ILE A 150 -8.60 -3.54 12.25
N SER A 151 -9.33 -4.59 12.59
CA SER A 151 -10.15 -5.39 11.69
C SER A 151 -11.59 -5.35 12.18
N PHE A 152 -12.43 -4.59 11.51
CA PHE A 152 -13.85 -4.46 11.82
C PHE A 152 -14.61 -5.73 11.40
N ASP A 153 -14.09 -6.45 10.41
CA ASP A 153 -14.66 -7.70 9.91
C ASP A 153 -14.11 -8.98 10.58
N LYS A 154 -13.45 -8.87 11.75
CA LYS A 154 -12.75 -10.02 12.35
C LYS A 154 -13.67 -10.96 13.13
N TYR A 155 -14.61 -10.39 13.89
CA TYR A 155 -15.58 -11.11 14.72
C TYR A 155 -17.03 -10.79 14.34
N ASP A 156 -17.21 -9.97 13.31
CA ASP A 156 -18.49 -9.61 12.70
C ASP A 156 -18.24 -9.46 11.19
N ASP A 157 -18.67 -10.43 10.37
CA ASP A 157 -18.39 -10.42 8.93
C ASP A 157 -18.97 -9.17 8.21
N GLU A 158 -19.99 -8.54 8.79
CA GLU A 158 -20.62 -7.31 8.30
C GLU A 158 -20.00 -6.03 8.88
N GLY A 159 -19.10 -6.13 9.85
CA GLY A 159 -18.46 -4.99 10.49
C GLY A 159 -17.67 -4.13 9.49
N ARG A 160 -18.01 -2.85 9.40
CA ARG A 160 -17.34 -1.86 8.54
C ARG A 160 -17.02 -0.60 9.32
N PHE A 161 -15.94 0.06 8.94
CA PHE A 161 -15.54 1.39 9.41
C PHE A 161 -15.43 2.31 8.23
N TYR A 162 -16.38 3.24 8.09
CA TYR A 162 -16.47 4.10 6.90
C TYR A 162 -16.31 3.27 5.63
N ASP A 163 -17.09 2.21 5.55
CA ASP A 163 -17.09 1.25 4.43
C ASP A 163 -15.84 0.36 4.28
N MET A 164 -14.77 0.60 5.05
CA MET A 164 -13.57 -0.22 5.07
C MET A 164 -13.71 -1.40 6.03
N LYS A 165 -13.07 -2.52 5.70
CA LYS A 165 -13.00 -3.71 6.58
C LYS A 165 -11.93 -3.59 7.66
N LYS A 166 -10.86 -2.86 7.35
CA LYS A 166 -9.63 -2.75 8.15
C LYS A 166 -9.02 -1.36 8.00
N ILE A 167 -8.26 -0.95 9.00
CA ILE A 167 -7.37 0.21 8.92
C ILE A 167 -6.03 -0.12 9.59
N ASN A 168 -4.95 0.48 9.11
CA ASN A 168 -3.64 0.39 9.74
C ASN A 168 -3.35 1.69 10.48
N LEU A 169 -2.79 1.60 11.68
CA LEU A 169 -2.30 2.75 12.44
C LEU A 169 -0.78 2.59 12.56
N HIS A 170 -0.03 3.28 11.72
CA HIS A 170 1.42 3.17 11.66
C HIS A 170 2.07 4.06 12.74
N GLY A 171 2.96 3.45 13.52
CA GLY A 171 3.66 4.12 14.63
C GLY A 171 4.70 5.15 14.17
N MET A 172 5.18 5.07 12.92
CA MET A 172 6.18 5.96 12.30
C MET A 172 7.50 6.08 13.07
N MET A 173 7.90 5.01 13.77
CA MET A 173 9.03 5.06 14.72
C MET A 173 10.39 5.36 14.08
N ASN A 174 10.56 4.99 12.81
CA ASN A 174 11.80 5.22 12.06
C ASN A 174 11.76 6.51 11.23
N ASP A 175 10.67 7.29 11.33
CA ASP A 175 10.52 8.57 10.65
C ASP A 175 10.47 9.71 11.67
N PRO A 176 11.59 10.43 11.89
CA PRO A 176 11.63 11.58 12.79
C PRO A 176 10.67 12.71 12.41
N SER A 177 10.31 12.81 11.13
CA SER A 177 9.35 13.81 10.66
C SER A 177 7.90 13.38 10.89
N MET A 178 7.66 12.07 11.02
CA MET A 178 6.35 11.44 11.01
C MET A 178 5.50 11.76 9.77
N MET A 179 6.08 12.23 8.67
CA MET A 179 5.34 12.72 7.50
C MET A 179 5.63 11.96 6.20
N ARG A 180 6.74 11.20 6.12
CA ARG A 180 7.24 10.63 4.86
C ARG A 180 6.19 9.81 4.14
N GLU A 181 5.56 8.86 4.82
CA GLU A 181 4.58 7.95 4.22
C GLU A 181 3.36 8.72 3.65
N CYS A 182 2.75 9.60 4.45
CA CYS A 182 1.58 10.37 3.97
C CYS A 182 1.94 11.31 2.82
N LEU A 183 3.12 11.97 2.86
CA LEU A 183 3.58 12.85 1.78
C LEU A 183 3.89 12.06 0.51
N ALA A 184 4.57 10.91 0.64
CA ALA A 184 4.87 10.02 -0.47
C ALA A 184 3.58 9.55 -1.15
N TYR A 185 2.61 9.02 -0.41
CA TYR A 185 1.31 8.65 -0.99
C TYR A 185 0.58 9.84 -1.60
N GLY A 186 0.72 11.04 -1.03
CA GLY A 186 0.19 12.27 -1.62
C GLY A 186 0.79 12.56 -2.99
N LEU A 187 2.10 12.40 -3.15
CA LEU A 187 2.82 12.61 -4.42
C LEU A 187 2.47 11.54 -5.46
N TYR A 188 2.48 10.25 -5.09
CA TYR A 188 2.03 9.16 -5.96
C TYR A 188 0.61 9.40 -6.51
N ARG A 189 -0.31 9.81 -5.64
CA ARG A 189 -1.70 10.09 -6.03
C ARG A 189 -1.82 11.28 -6.97
N ARG A 190 -1.01 12.33 -6.79
CA ARG A 190 -0.93 13.48 -7.71
C ARG A 190 -0.41 13.08 -9.10
N MET A 191 0.40 12.02 -9.17
CA MET A 191 0.88 11.41 -10.42
C MET A 191 -0.09 10.33 -10.96
N GLY A 192 -1.33 10.27 -10.46
CA GLY A 192 -2.33 9.32 -10.95
C GLY A 192 -2.09 7.87 -10.53
N VAL A 193 -1.16 7.59 -9.61
CA VAL A 193 -0.91 6.24 -9.11
C VAL A 193 -1.93 5.90 -8.00
N PRO A 194 -2.67 4.78 -8.11
CA PRO A 194 -3.58 4.33 -7.06
C PRO A 194 -2.77 3.81 -5.87
N VAL A 195 -2.77 4.57 -4.78
CA VAL A 195 -2.05 4.26 -3.52
C VAL A 195 -2.96 4.45 -2.31
N PRO A 196 -2.68 3.81 -1.16
CA PRO A 196 -3.44 4.00 0.06
C PRO A 196 -3.60 5.48 0.43
N ARG A 197 -4.76 5.87 0.97
CA ARG A 197 -4.91 7.15 1.65
C ARG A 197 -4.27 7.13 3.04
N CYS A 198 -3.81 8.30 3.49
CA CYS A 198 -3.06 8.45 4.73
C CYS A 198 -3.41 9.79 5.37
N ALA A 199 -3.67 9.79 6.67
CA ALA A 199 -3.75 11.01 7.48
C ALA A 199 -3.27 10.74 8.90
N HIS A 200 -2.86 11.79 9.60
CA HIS A 200 -2.46 11.68 11.00
C HIS A 200 -3.68 11.55 11.91
N ALA A 201 -3.56 10.71 12.93
CA ALA A 201 -4.58 10.51 13.94
C ALA A 201 -3.95 10.32 15.32
N LYS A 202 -4.67 10.68 16.37
CA LYS A 202 -4.28 10.34 17.75
C LYS A 202 -4.84 8.97 18.10
N VAL A 203 -4.07 8.19 18.87
CA VAL A 203 -4.50 6.88 19.35
C VAL A 203 -4.48 6.86 20.87
N PHE A 204 -5.55 6.31 21.44
CA PHE A 204 -5.69 6.04 22.86
C PHE A 204 -5.99 4.55 23.06
N VAL A 205 -5.46 3.96 24.11
CA VAL A 205 -5.77 2.58 24.52
C VAL A 205 -6.20 2.63 25.98
N ASN A 206 -7.43 2.20 26.27
CA ASN A 206 -8.02 2.24 27.61
C ASN A 206 -7.92 3.62 28.29
N GLY A 207 -8.06 4.69 27.51
CA GLY A 207 -7.99 6.08 27.98
C GLY A 207 -6.57 6.67 27.99
N GLU A 208 -5.52 5.85 27.83
CA GLU A 208 -4.14 6.33 27.80
C GLU A 208 -3.70 6.73 26.39
N TYR A 209 -3.16 7.94 26.26
CA TYR A 209 -2.66 8.45 24.98
C TYR A 209 -1.39 7.71 24.55
N GLN A 210 -1.45 7.06 23.39
CA GLN A 210 -0.35 6.28 22.80
C GLN A 210 0.49 7.08 21.79
N GLY A 211 0.06 8.31 21.44
CA GLY A 211 0.77 9.19 20.52
C GLY A 211 0.07 9.44 19.18
N LEU A 212 0.77 10.14 18.29
CA LEU A 212 0.35 10.48 16.92
C LEU A 212 0.69 9.35 15.95
N TYR A 213 -0.27 8.74 15.29
CA TYR A 213 -0.09 7.68 14.30
C TYR A 213 -0.43 8.17 12.88
N ALA A 214 0.09 7.50 11.85
CA ALA A 214 -0.47 7.60 10.51
C ALA A 214 -1.59 6.56 10.36
N ALA A 215 -2.82 7.02 10.16
CA ALA A 215 -3.95 6.20 9.76
C ALA A 215 -3.86 5.94 8.26
N VAL A 216 -3.56 4.70 7.88
CA VAL A 216 -3.32 4.27 6.49
C VAL A 216 -4.39 3.29 6.06
N GLU A 217 -5.00 3.59 4.91
CA GLU A 217 -6.01 2.76 4.27
C GLU A 217 -5.50 1.33 4.06
N TYR A 218 -6.36 0.34 4.32
CA TYR A 218 -6.03 -1.05 4.08
C TYR A 218 -6.20 -1.42 2.60
N VAL A 219 -5.13 -1.85 1.95
CA VAL A 219 -5.18 -2.40 0.58
C VAL A 219 -5.88 -3.76 0.59
N GLY A 220 -7.15 -3.74 0.20
CA GLY A 220 -8.04 -4.91 0.12
C GLY A 220 -9.20 -4.64 -0.83
N SER A 221 -10.26 -5.45 -0.77
CA SER A 221 -11.36 -5.38 -1.75
C SER A 221 -12.05 -4.01 -1.85
N ARG A 222 -12.19 -3.26 -0.75
CA ARG A 222 -12.80 -1.91 -0.77
C ARG A 222 -11.86 -0.85 -1.37
N PHE A 223 -10.55 -0.97 -1.14
CA PHE A 223 -9.55 -0.16 -1.84
C PHE A 223 -9.61 -0.40 -3.35
N LEU A 224 -9.76 -1.67 -3.75
CA LEU A 224 -9.86 -2.03 -5.17
C LEU A 224 -11.11 -1.42 -5.82
N GLU A 225 -12.26 -1.56 -5.17
CA GLU A 225 -13.53 -1.00 -5.64
C GLU A 225 -13.45 0.52 -5.82
N HIS A 226 -12.84 1.20 -4.85
CA HIS A 226 -12.68 2.65 -4.88
C HIS A 226 -11.76 3.11 -6.02
N ASN A 227 -10.59 2.48 -6.20
CA ASN A 227 -9.57 2.95 -7.15
C ASN A 227 -9.77 2.40 -8.57
N PHE A 228 -10.22 1.15 -8.71
CA PHE A 228 -10.34 0.46 -9.99
C PHE A 228 -11.79 0.25 -10.43
N GLY A 229 -12.78 0.50 -9.57
CA GLY A 229 -14.21 0.28 -9.88
C GLY A 229 -14.65 -1.17 -9.75
N GLU A 230 -13.74 -2.06 -9.37
CA GLU A 230 -13.98 -3.49 -9.23
C GLU A 230 -13.40 -3.98 -7.90
N LYS A 231 -14.13 -4.85 -7.19
CA LYS A 231 -13.64 -5.52 -5.98
C LYS A 231 -13.22 -6.97 -6.20
N GLU A 232 -13.57 -7.49 -7.38
CA GLU A 232 -13.23 -8.83 -7.86
C GLU A 232 -11.82 -8.81 -8.49
N GLY A 233 -11.28 -9.97 -8.84
CA GLY A 233 -9.87 -10.13 -9.23
C GLY A 233 -8.96 -10.51 -8.06
N VAL A 234 -7.65 -10.57 -8.32
CA VAL A 234 -6.67 -11.14 -7.38
C VAL A 234 -5.64 -10.11 -6.96
N LEU A 235 -5.59 -9.84 -5.65
CA LEU A 235 -4.61 -8.95 -5.04
C LEU A 235 -3.45 -9.75 -4.44
N PHE A 236 -2.27 -9.59 -5.04
CA PHE A 236 -1.02 -10.19 -4.58
C PHE A 236 -0.20 -9.17 -3.80
N LYS A 237 0.37 -9.58 -2.65
CA LYS A 237 1.36 -8.78 -1.91
C LYS A 237 2.75 -9.35 -2.15
N GLU A 238 3.69 -8.51 -2.61
CA GLU A 238 5.11 -8.84 -2.75
C GLU A 238 5.37 -10.13 -3.55
N LYS A 239 4.67 -10.27 -4.68
CA LYS A 239 4.86 -11.37 -5.65
C LYS A 239 5.12 -10.81 -7.02
N TRP A 240 6.40 -10.69 -7.39
CA TRP A 240 6.80 -10.19 -8.69
C TRP A 240 6.92 -11.33 -9.70
N PRO A 241 6.39 -11.20 -10.93
CA PRO A 241 6.49 -12.21 -11.97
C PRO A 241 7.89 -12.25 -12.63
N GLY A 242 8.36 -13.44 -13.01
CA GLY A 242 9.53 -13.62 -13.88
C GLY A 242 10.90 -13.44 -13.20
N ILE A 243 10.97 -13.42 -11.87
CA ILE A 243 12.24 -13.20 -11.13
C ILE A 243 12.99 -14.48 -10.74
N SER A 244 12.32 -15.62 -10.77
CA SER A 244 12.91 -16.93 -10.46
C SER A 244 12.06 -18.05 -11.01
N GLU A 245 12.62 -19.26 -11.03
CA GLU A 245 11.88 -20.49 -11.34
C GLU A 245 10.65 -20.65 -10.43
N GLU A 246 10.75 -20.31 -9.13
CA GLU A 246 9.59 -20.37 -8.24
C GLU A 246 8.51 -19.34 -8.60
N ALA A 247 8.88 -18.20 -9.18
CA ALA A 247 7.90 -17.23 -9.67
C ALA A 247 7.09 -17.76 -10.87
N ASN A 248 7.47 -18.91 -11.44
CA ASN A 248 6.72 -19.62 -12.47
C ASN A 248 5.88 -20.79 -11.92
N GLU A 249 5.71 -20.86 -10.59
CA GLU A 249 4.82 -21.82 -9.93
C GLU A 249 3.58 -21.14 -9.36
N ALA A 250 2.41 -21.79 -9.45
CA ALA A 250 1.15 -21.22 -8.99
C ALA A 250 1.17 -20.93 -7.47
N GLU A 251 1.85 -21.78 -6.71
CA GLU A 251 2.01 -21.69 -5.25
C GLU A 251 2.69 -20.37 -4.82
N TYR A 252 3.60 -19.83 -5.63
CA TYR A 252 4.25 -18.56 -5.37
C TYR A 252 3.22 -17.42 -5.29
N PHE A 253 2.35 -17.32 -6.29
CA PHE A 253 1.31 -16.30 -6.35
C PHE A 253 0.21 -16.56 -5.31
N LEU A 254 -0.23 -17.80 -5.14
CA LEU A 254 -1.25 -18.16 -4.14
C LEU A 254 -0.84 -17.77 -2.71
N ALA A 255 0.44 -17.91 -2.36
CA ALA A 255 0.96 -17.47 -1.06
C ALA A 255 0.85 -15.93 -0.86
N GLY A 256 0.85 -15.16 -1.94
CA GLY A 256 0.74 -13.71 -1.95
C GLY A 256 -0.67 -13.15 -1.86
N VAL A 257 -1.73 -13.96 -2.05
CA VAL A 257 -3.12 -13.48 -2.13
C VAL A 257 -3.58 -12.83 -0.82
N ARG A 258 -4.27 -11.67 -0.89
CA ARG A 258 -4.74 -10.92 0.30
C ARG A 258 -6.24 -10.61 0.38
N ASN A 259 -6.98 -10.49 -0.72
CA ASN A 259 -8.40 -10.11 -0.71
C ASN A 259 -9.38 -11.30 -0.65
N ARG A 260 -9.05 -12.46 -1.24
CA ARG A 260 -9.94 -13.65 -1.34
C ARG A 260 -9.22 -14.99 -1.19
N LYS A 261 -8.29 -15.07 -0.22
CA LYS A 261 -7.36 -16.19 -0.06
C LYS A 261 -8.02 -17.59 -0.08
N SER A 262 -9.11 -17.81 0.66
CA SER A 262 -9.80 -19.10 0.71
C SER A 262 -10.55 -19.49 -0.58
N LYS A 263 -10.86 -18.52 -1.44
CA LYS A 263 -11.60 -18.70 -2.69
C LYS A 263 -10.72 -18.63 -3.94
N THR A 264 -9.41 -18.48 -3.77
CA THR A 264 -8.48 -18.33 -4.90
C THR A 264 -7.85 -19.67 -5.22
N THR A 265 -7.90 -20.05 -6.48
CA THR A 265 -7.42 -21.34 -7.00
C THR A 265 -6.30 -21.13 -8.01
N LYS A 266 -5.67 -22.23 -8.46
CA LYS A 266 -4.69 -22.18 -9.55
C LYS A 266 -5.24 -21.58 -10.85
N LYS A 267 -6.55 -21.67 -11.08
CA LYS A 267 -7.21 -21.07 -12.25
C LYS A 267 -7.16 -19.55 -12.21
N ASP A 268 -7.40 -18.96 -11.03
CA ASP A 268 -7.45 -17.50 -10.85
C ASP A 268 -6.07 -16.84 -11.03
N VAL A 269 -4.99 -17.53 -10.67
CA VAL A 269 -3.61 -17.03 -10.81
C VAL A 269 -2.96 -17.40 -12.15
N LYS A 270 -3.66 -18.16 -13.00
CA LYS A 270 -3.14 -18.60 -14.31
C LYS A 270 -2.74 -17.44 -15.22
N PRO A 271 -3.43 -16.27 -15.26
CA PRO A 271 -3.02 -15.18 -16.14
C PRO A 271 -1.66 -14.59 -15.76
N ILE A 272 -1.45 -14.19 -14.50
CA ILE A 272 -0.14 -13.71 -14.03
C ILE A 272 0.95 -14.78 -14.14
N LEU A 273 0.60 -16.06 -13.97
CA LEU A 273 1.53 -17.18 -14.15
C LEU A 273 2.02 -17.29 -15.61
N LYS A 274 1.11 -17.20 -16.58
CA LYS A 274 1.46 -17.18 -18.00
C LYS A 274 2.35 -15.98 -18.34
N PHE A 275 2.04 -14.80 -17.79
CA PHE A 275 2.86 -13.61 -17.96
C PHE A 275 4.27 -13.82 -17.39
N SER A 276 4.36 -14.36 -16.17
CA SER A 276 5.63 -14.70 -15.52
C SER A 276 6.50 -15.62 -16.36
N GLN A 277 5.91 -16.71 -16.88
CA GLN A 277 6.62 -17.66 -17.73
C GLN A 277 7.16 -16.99 -19.01
N LYS A 278 6.35 -16.16 -19.68
CA LYS A 278 6.79 -15.43 -20.87
C LYS A 278 7.94 -14.47 -20.60
N ILE A 279 7.89 -13.74 -19.48
CA ILE A 279 8.99 -12.86 -19.07
C ILE A 279 10.26 -13.66 -18.76
N TRP A 280 10.11 -14.82 -18.15
CA TRP A 280 11.22 -15.71 -17.84
C TRP A 280 11.88 -16.31 -19.10
N ASP A 281 11.09 -16.64 -20.11
CA ASP A 281 11.57 -17.24 -21.36
C ASP A 281 12.15 -16.21 -22.34
N ALA A 282 11.68 -14.95 -22.26
CA ALA A 282 12.10 -13.87 -23.16
C ALA A 282 13.62 -13.63 -23.10
N GLN A 283 14.26 -13.62 -24.27
CA GLN A 283 15.69 -13.35 -24.41
C GLN A 283 15.98 -11.92 -24.90
N ASP A 284 14.94 -11.23 -25.39
CA ASP A 284 15.03 -9.90 -26.00
C ASP A 284 14.32 -8.85 -25.13
N PRO A 285 15.01 -7.76 -24.72
CA PRO A 285 14.40 -6.64 -24.02
C PRO A 285 13.21 -6.01 -24.75
N GLU A 286 13.17 -6.01 -26.09
CA GLU A 286 12.03 -5.45 -26.84
C GLU A 286 10.77 -6.32 -26.67
N GLU A 287 10.92 -7.65 -26.66
CA GLU A 287 9.85 -8.59 -26.34
C GLU A 287 9.31 -8.36 -24.93
N VAL A 288 10.19 -8.19 -23.94
CA VAL A 288 9.83 -7.86 -22.56
C VAL A 288 9.00 -6.56 -22.52
N GLY A 289 9.44 -5.52 -23.23
CA GLY A 289 8.70 -4.26 -23.33
C GLY A 289 7.28 -4.44 -23.89
N LYS A 290 7.12 -5.23 -24.96
CA LYS A 290 5.80 -5.55 -25.55
C LYS A 290 4.92 -6.34 -24.59
N LEU A 291 5.50 -7.28 -23.83
CA LEU A 291 4.77 -8.04 -22.81
C LEU A 291 4.26 -7.11 -21.70
N PHE A 292 5.09 -6.19 -21.22
CA PHE A 292 4.67 -5.20 -20.22
C PHE A 292 3.55 -4.29 -20.75
N GLN A 293 3.70 -3.71 -21.93
CA GLN A 293 2.67 -2.87 -22.55
C GLN A 293 1.33 -3.59 -22.73
N LYS A 294 1.37 -4.89 -23.00
CA LYS A 294 0.18 -5.71 -23.19
C LYS A 294 -0.52 -6.09 -21.89
N HIS A 295 0.23 -6.32 -20.81
CA HIS A 295 -0.29 -6.94 -19.59
C HIS A 295 -0.35 -6.00 -18.39
N TRP A 296 0.28 -4.82 -18.45
CA TRP A 296 0.33 -3.87 -17.35
C TRP A 296 -0.27 -2.53 -17.71
N ASN A 297 -0.84 -1.85 -16.72
CA ASN A 297 -1.00 -0.40 -16.78
C ASN A 297 0.39 0.26 -16.67
N THR A 298 1.03 0.47 -17.81
CA THR A 298 2.42 0.94 -17.90
C THR A 298 2.59 2.36 -17.37
N ASP A 299 1.60 3.24 -17.55
CA ASP A 299 1.63 4.59 -16.99
C ASP A 299 1.76 4.57 -15.47
N THR A 300 1.02 3.68 -14.81
CA THR A 300 1.09 3.54 -13.35
C THR A 300 2.46 3.05 -12.91
N VAL A 301 3.07 2.10 -13.62
CA VAL A 301 4.41 1.60 -13.31
C VAL A 301 5.46 2.69 -13.49
N LEU A 302 5.42 3.43 -14.60
CA LEU A 302 6.36 4.51 -14.89
C LEU A 302 6.21 5.68 -13.91
N ASN A 303 4.99 6.11 -13.62
CA ASN A 303 4.73 7.16 -12.63
C ASN A 303 5.19 6.72 -11.23
N THR A 304 5.03 5.44 -10.88
CA THR A 304 5.55 4.92 -9.62
C THR A 304 7.08 5.00 -9.60
N LEU A 305 7.76 4.58 -10.67
CA LEU A 305 9.22 4.65 -10.76
C LEU A 305 9.74 6.09 -10.66
N VAL A 306 9.08 7.04 -11.32
CA VAL A 306 9.44 8.47 -11.26
C VAL A 306 9.33 8.98 -9.83
N VAL A 307 8.19 8.77 -9.17
CA VAL A 307 7.98 9.25 -7.80
C VAL A 307 8.95 8.58 -6.84
N ALA A 308 9.13 7.26 -6.94
CA ALA A 308 10.03 6.51 -6.08
C ALA A 308 11.48 6.99 -6.22
N SER A 309 11.91 7.34 -7.43
CA SER A 309 13.24 7.93 -7.68
C SER A 309 13.39 9.32 -7.05
N VAL A 310 12.33 10.13 -7.05
CA VAL A 310 12.35 11.49 -6.46
C VAL A 310 12.37 11.46 -4.94
N ILE A 311 11.66 10.52 -4.32
CA ILE A 311 11.59 10.39 -2.85
C ILE A 311 12.67 9.47 -2.28
N ASP A 312 13.53 8.91 -3.14
CA ASP A 312 14.60 7.95 -2.79
C ASP A 312 14.08 6.68 -2.09
N ASP A 313 12.96 6.13 -2.58
CA ASP A 313 12.39 4.88 -2.08
C ASP A 313 13.18 3.67 -2.60
N TRP A 314 14.24 3.35 -1.87
CA TRP A 314 15.21 2.30 -2.24
C TRP A 314 14.73 0.88 -1.94
N ASP A 315 13.62 0.66 -1.20
CA ASP A 315 13.10 -0.67 -0.79
C ASP A 315 11.82 -1.05 -1.55
N SER A 316 11.66 -0.53 -2.78
CA SER A 316 10.44 -0.64 -3.59
C SER A 316 10.48 -1.79 -4.62
N PHE A 317 9.47 -1.87 -5.48
CA PHE A 317 9.28 -2.94 -6.46
C PHE A 317 10.43 -3.08 -7.48
N PHE A 318 11.18 -2.01 -7.74
CA PHE A 318 12.28 -1.98 -8.71
C PHE A 318 13.64 -2.29 -8.08
N THR A 319 13.72 -2.44 -6.75
CA THR A 319 14.95 -2.84 -6.08
C THR A 319 14.93 -4.34 -5.80
N PHE A 320 15.87 -5.07 -6.43
CA PHE A 320 15.99 -6.52 -6.28
C PHE A 320 17.18 -6.87 -5.38
N PHE A 321 16.88 -7.28 -4.15
CA PHE A 321 17.88 -7.72 -3.19
C PHE A 321 18.27 -9.18 -3.44
N PRO A 322 19.54 -9.55 -3.27
CA PRO A 322 19.93 -10.95 -3.14
C PRO A 322 19.32 -11.51 -1.85
N LYS A 323 18.98 -12.80 -1.84
CA LYS A 323 18.38 -13.53 -0.70
C LYS A 323 18.96 -13.05 0.62
N ASP A 324 18.07 -12.69 1.56
CA ASP A 324 18.37 -12.16 2.89
C ASP A 324 19.66 -12.79 3.45
N PRO A 325 20.74 -12.01 3.64
CA PRO A 325 22.02 -12.54 4.16
C PRO A 325 21.87 -13.20 5.54
N ASN A 326 20.76 -12.95 6.24
CA ASN A 326 20.43 -13.56 7.53
C ASN A 326 19.56 -14.83 7.42
N ARG A 327 19.26 -15.32 6.21
CA ARG A 327 18.76 -16.68 6.00
C ARG A 327 19.95 -17.60 5.78
N GLU A 328 20.51 -18.11 6.88
CA GLU A 328 21.59 -19.09 6.86
C GLU A 328 21.38 -20.20 5.82
N VAL A 329 22.51 -20.54 5.25
CA VAL A 329 22.76 -21.47 4.17
C VAL A 329 22.70 -22.89 4.76
N GLY A 330 21.68 -23.66 4.40
CA GLY A 330 21.92 -25.10 4.25
C GLY A 330 22.89 -25.32 3.09
N TRP A 331 23.71 -26.36 3.17
CA TRP A 331 24.83 -26.73 2.28
C TRP A 331 24.52 -26.86 0.76
N ALA A 332 23.33 -26.49 0.31
CA ALA A 332 22.96 -26.49 -1.10
C ALA A 332 23.23 -25.11 -1.74
N ARG A 333 24.16 -25.08 -2.71
CA ARG A 333 24.34 -23.97 -3.68
C ARG A 333 23.09 -23.81 -4.55
N LYS A 334 21.98 -23.31 -3.99
CA LYS A 334 20.90 -22.74 -4.80
C LYS A 334 21.32 -21.31 -5.19
N PRO A 335 21.07 -20.86 -6.43
CA PRO A 335 21.31 -19.47 -6.79
C PRO A 335 20.58 -18.52 -5.81
N PRO A 336 21.15 -17.35 -5.51
CA PRO A 336 20.55 -16.42 -4.55
C PRO A 336 19.18 -15.98 -5.07
N LYS A 337 18.12 -16.33 -4.34
CA LYS A 337 16.76 -15.88 -4.63
C LYS A 337 16.72 -14.35 -4.62
N ARG A 338 16.29 -13.72 -5.72
CA ARG A 338 16.04 -12.29 -5.74
C ARG A 338 14.67 -12.00 -5.14
N PHE A 339 14.53 -10.89 -4.45
CA PHE A 339 13.24 -10.42 -3.95
C PHE A 339 13.20 -8.89 -3.94
N ASN A 340 11.99 -8.37 -3.98
CA ASN A 340 11.64 -6.95 -3.90
C ASN A 340 10.47 -6.80 -2.91
N HIS A 341 10.26 -5.59 -2.39
CA HIS A 341 9.34 -5.32 -1.28
C HIS A 341 8.42 -4.14 -1.52
N ASN A 342 7.47 -3.95 -0.59
CA ASN A 342 6.70 -2.71 -0.46
C ASN A 342 5.76 -2.41 -1.64
N PHE A 343 5.15 -3.45 -2.21
CA PHE A 343 4.11 -3.30 -3.24
C PHE A 343 3.01 -4.37 -3.15
N TYR A 344 1.91 -4.07 -3.83
CA TYR A 344 0.92 -5.03 -4.27
C TYR A 344 0.82 -5.03 -5.79
N ILE A 345 0.41 -6.16 -6.35
CA ILE A 345 -0.06 -6.28 -7.73
C ILE A 345 -1.52 -6.68 -7.68
N TYR A 346 -2.36 -5.92 -8.38
CA TYR A 346 -3.75 -6.26 -8.60
C TYR A 346 -3.93 -6.75 -10.04
N GLN A 347 -4.31 -8.03 -10.19
CA GLN A 347 -4.81 -8.57 -11.45
C GLN A 347 -6.32 -8.38 -11.49
N ASP A 348 -6.79 -7.50 -12.37
CA ASP A 348 -8.22 -7.24 -12.54
C ASP A 348 -8.92 -8.36 -13.33
N MET A 349 -10.24 -8.22 -13.51
CA MET A 349 -11.04 -9.22 -14.22
C MET A 349 -10.72 -9.29 -15.72
N GLY A 350 -10.14 -8.24 -16.29
CA GLY A 350 -9.62 -8.19 -17.66
C GLY A 350 -8.21 -8.78 -17.81
N GLU A 351 -7.66 -9.35 -16.73
CA GLU A 351 -6.29 -9.89 -16.65
C GLU A 351 -5.17 -8.82 -16.72
N MET A 352 -5.52 -7.53 -16.61
CA MET A 352 -4.52 -6.46 -16.56
C MET A 352 -3.90 -6.37 -15.16
N LEU A 353 -2.59 -6.15 -15.13
CA LEU A 353 -1.80 -6.03 -13.92
C LEU A 353 -1.62 -4.55 -13.55
N ASN A 354 -1.95 -4.23 -12.31
CA ASN A 354 -1.90 -2.89 -11.75
C ASN A 354 -0.97 -2.88 -10.54
N LEU A 355 0.02 -1.99 -10.56
CA LEU A 355 0.93 -1.78 -9.44
C LEU A 355 0.28 -0.87 -8.39
N ILE A 356 0.42 -1.25 -7.12
CA ILE A 356 0.01 -0.43 -5.98
C ILE A 356 1.19 -0.33 -5.03
N GLN A 357 1.79 0.87 -4.94
CA GLN A 357 2.90 1.14 -4.02
C GLN A 357 2.43 1.12 -2.56
N TRP A 358 3.27 0.61 -1.65
CA TRP A 358 2.96 0.41 -0.23
C TRP A 358 4.19 0.69 0.64
N ASP A 359 4.03 0.96 1.94
CA ASP A 359 5.11 1.08 2.95
C ASP A 359 6.27 2.03 2.57
N THR A 360 5.93 3.24 2.11
CA THR A 360 6.88 4.25 1.59
C THR A 360 7.46 5.16 2.68
N GLY A 361 7.37 4.76 3.94
CA GLY A 361 7.75 5.58 5.10
C GLY A 361 9.19 5.39 5.59
N LYS A 362 9.98 4.54 4.93
CA LYS A 362 11.32 4.14 5.37
C LYS A 362 12.41 5.06 4.85
#